data_AF-A0A359LWU6-F1
#
_entry.id   AF-A0A359LWU6-F1
#
_cell.length_a   1.000
_cell.length_b   1.000
_cell.length_c   1.000
_cell.angle_alpha   90.00
_cell.angle_beta   90.00
_cell.angle_gamma   90.00
#
_symmetry.space_group_name_H-M   'P 1'
#
loop_
_entity.id
_entity.type
_entity.pdbx_description
1 polymer ?
#
loop_
_entity_poly.entity_id
_entity_poly.type
_entity_poly.pdbx_seq_one_letter_code
_entity_poly.pdbx_strand_id
1 'polypeptide(L)'
;METGPHDWGAYFRRWDLPYCGTMYFRNNANARRLVRLWEHFMDTQPEIEDEEGLFLAHRTLKGAVRCRFLEPRWCWMEDEMKSVYPFEEPIIWHHVVGDIDERHRRAKLRNDRRLARLEKEAR
;
A
#
# COMPACT_ATOMS: atom_id res chain seq x y z
N MET A 1 10.04 -20.82 -8.17
CA MET A 1 9.41 -19.86 -7.26
C MET A 1 8.88 -20.63 -6.06
N GLU A 2 9.47 -20.46 -4.88
CA GLU A 2 8.84 -20.96 -3.65
C GLU A 2 7.62 -20.08 -3.36
N THR A 3 6.46 -20.54 -3.82
CA THR A 3 5.16 -19.99 -3.49
C THR A 3 4.87 -20.32 -2.03
N GLY A 4 5.40 -19.51 -1.11
CA GLY A 4 4.93 -19.51 0.27
C GLY A 4 3.40 -19.34 0.32
N PRO A 5 2.75 -19.64 1.45
CA PRO A 5 1.30 -19.76 1.52
C PRO A 5 0.60 -18.39 1.60
N HIS A 6 1.05 -17.38 0.86
CA HIS A 6 0.50 -16.03 0.89
C HIS A 6 -0.74 -15.91 -0.01
N ASP A 7 -1.64 -15.02 0.39
CA ASP A 7 -2.87 -14.71 -0.34
C ASP A 7 -2.67 -13.50 -1.27
N TRP A 8 -1.76 -12.59 -0.91
CA TRP A 8 -1.34 -11.46 -1.75
C TRP A 8 0.07 -11.00 -1.40
N GLY A 9 0.67 -10.20 -2.28
CA GLY A 9 1.97 -9.56 -2.04
C GLY A 9 2.00 -8.11 -2.50
N ALA A 10 2.66 -7.28 -1.70
CA ALA A 10 2.83 -5.84 -1.91
C ALA A 10 4.32 -5.48 -2.03
N TYR A 11 4.60 -4.39 -2.72
CA TYR A 11 5.94 -3.80 -2.85
C TYR A 11 6.02 -2.56 -1.96
N PHE A 12 7.21 -2.17 -1.52
CA PHE A 12 7.40 -1.06 -0.59
C PHE A 12 7.53 0.30 -1.28
N ARG A 13 6.93 1.32 -0.67
CA ARG A 13 7.54 2.64 -0.46
C ARG A 13 8.13 2.63 0.94
N ARG A 14 9.34 3.18 1.15
CA ARG A 14 10.10 3.23 2.43
C ARG A 14 9.31 2.74 3.67
N TRP A 15 9.54 1.48 4.05
CA TRP A 15 9.40 0.82 5.36
C TRP A 15 8.10 0.92 6.20
N ASP A 16 7.12 1.77 5.87
CA ASP A 16 6.11 2.18 6.86
C ASP A 16 4.66 1.86 6.46
N LEU A 17 4.36 1.71 5.16
CA LEU A 17 3.02 1.38 4.65
C LEU A 17 3.10 0.44 3.42
N PRO A 18 2.23 -0.58 3.30
CA PRO A 18 2.12 -1.37 2.07
C PRO A 18 1.62 -0.48 0.93
N TYR A 19 2.39 -0.38 -0.14
CA TYR A 19 2.06 0.46 -1.29
C TYR A 19 1.18 -0.31 -2.30
N CYS A 20 0.27 0.40 -2.95
CA CYS A 20 -0.70 -0.14 -3.91
C CYS A 20 -0.28 -0.02 -5.37
N GLY A 21 1.01 0.18 -5.66
CA GLY A 21 1.50 0.30 -7.04
C GLY A 21 1.30 -0.99 -7.83
N THR A 22 2.32 -1.83 -7.85
CA THR A 22 2.15 -3.21 -8.34
C THR A 22 1.67 -4.06 -7.17
N MET A 23 0.83 -5.06 -7.42
CA MET A 23 0.44 -6.05 -6.41
C MET A 23 0.18 -7.38 -7.09
N TYR A 24 0.37 -8.47 -6.37
CA TYR A 24 -0.07 -9.78 -6.82
C TYR A 24 -1.13 -10.32 -5.86
N PHE A 25 -2.18 -10.92 -6.42
CA PHE A 25 -3.20 -11.64 -5.65
C PHE A 25 -3.23 -13.09 -6.07
N ARG A 26 -3.24 -13.99 -5.10
CA ARG A 26 -3.54 -15.39 -5.35
C ARG A 26 -5.03 -15.52 -5.64
N ASN A 27 -5.41 -16.27 -6.67
CA ASN A 27 -6.81 -16.51 -6.96
C ASN A 27 -7.43 -17.47 -5.92
N ASN A 28 -7.91 -16.92 -4.80
CA ASN A 28 -8.56 -17.68 -3.74
C ASN A 28 -9.65 -16.86 -3.02
N ALA A 29 -10.37 -17.51 -2.10
CA ALA A 29 -11.49 -16.87 -1.39
C ALA A 29 -11.04 -15.72 -0.49
N ASN A 30 -9.87 -15.82 0.15
CA ASN A 30 -9.34 -14.81 1.06
C ASN A 30 -8.95 -13.52 0.31
N ALA A 31 -8.24 -13.66 -0.81
CA ALA A 31 -7.90 -12.52 -1.68
C ALA A 31 -9.16 -11.84 -2.24
N ARG A 32 -10.17 -12.61 -2.68
CA ARG A 32 -11.44 -12.02 -3.13
C ARG A 32 -12.19 -11.26 -2.04
N ARG A 33 -12.14 -11.74 -0.79
CA ARG A 33 -12.71 -11.02 0.37
C ARG A 33 -11.96 -9.72 0.65
N LEU A 34 -10.63 -9.74 0.54
CA LEU A 34 -9.80 -8.54 0.67
C LEU A 34 -10.21 -7.47 -0.35
N VAL A 35 -10.27 -7.84 -1.64
CA VAL A 35 -10.62 -6.91 -2.73
C VAL A 35 -12.00 -6.31 -2.52
N ARG A 36 -13.03 -7.13 -2.22
CA ARG A 36 -14.39 -6.62 -1.99
C ARG A 36 -14.48 -5.65 -0.81
N LEU A 37 -13.73 -5.92 0.25
CA LEU A 37 -13.74 -5.05 1.43
C LEU A 37 -12.95 -3.77 1.19
N TRP A 38 -11.90 -3.84 0.39
CA TRP A 38 -11.17 -2.68 -0.08
C TRP A 38 -12.08 -1.77 -0.94
N GLU A 39 -12.74 -2.33 -1.96
CA GLU A 39 -13.74 -1.60 -2.78
C GLU A 39 -14.79 -0.93 -1.90
N HIS A 40 -15.34 -1.65 -0.92
CA HIS A 40 -16.31 -1.10 0.01
C HIS A 40 -15.79 0.12 0.79
N PHE A 41 -14.53 0.10 1.24
CA PHE A 41 -13.95 1.25 1.92
C PHE A 41 -13.72 2.43 0.98
N MET A 42 -13.27 2.20 -0.25
CA MET A 42 -13.12 3.26 -1.25
C MET A 42 -14.47 3.91 -1.58
N ASP A 43 -15.54 3.11 -1.66
CA ASP A 43 -16.90 3.61 -1.97
C ASP A 43 -17.51 4.39 -0.80
N THR A 44 -17.23 3.99 0.44
CA THR A 44 -17.89 4.55 1.63
C THR A 44 -17.09 5.65 2.33
N GLN A 45 -15.79 5.75 2.05
CA GLN A 45 -14.89 6.76 2.63
C GLN A 45 -14.11 7.46 1.50
N PRO A 46 -14.75 8.34 0.73
CA PRO A 46 -14.14 8.96 -0.45
C PRO A 46 -12.92 9.84 -0.15
N GLU A 47 -12.65 10.15 1.12
CA GLU A 47 -11.49 10.91 1.56
C GLU A 47 -10.19 10.09 1.67
N ILE A 48 -10.27 8.76 1.68
CA ILE A 48 -9.10 7.88 1.85
C ILE A 48 -8.45 7.56 0.51
N GLU A 49 -7.14 7.33 0.53
CA GLU A 49 -6.41 6.85 -0.65
C GLU A 49 -6.49 5.34 -0.79
N ASP A 50 -6.18 4.82 -1.98
CA ASP A 50 -6.20 3.39 -2.30
C ASP A 50 -5.40 2.55 -1.28
N GLU A 51 -4.21 3.03 -0.90
CA GLU A 51 -3.33 2.41 0.10
C GLU A 51 -3.97 2.32 1.48
N GLU A 52 -4.68 3.37 1.88
CA GLU A 52 -5.37 3.41 3.17
C GLU A 52 -6.57 2.45 3.16
N GLY A 53 -7.34 2.42 2.07
CA GLY A 53 -8.45 1.48 1.89
C GLY A 53 -8.00 0.02 1.95
N LEU A 54 -6.90 -0.32 1.25
CA LEU A 54 -6.35 -1.66 1.27
C LEU A 54 -5.83 -2.05 2.66
N PHE A 55 -5.16 -1.12 3.35
CA PHE A 55 -4.69 -1.35 4.71
C PHE A 55 -5.84 -1.58 5.70
N LEU A 56 -6.92 -0.79 5.61
CA LEU A 56 -8.13 -0.97 6.41
C LEU A 56 -8.80 -2.32 6.13
N ALA A 57 -8.90 -2.72 4.86
CA ALA A 57 -9.44 -4.02 4.47
C ALA A 57 -8.61 -5.17 5.06
N HIS A 58 -7.28 -5.09 4.94
CA HIS A 58 -6.38 -6.10 5.48
C HIS A 58 -6.48 -6.21 7.01
N ARG A 59 -6.51 -5.07 7.72
CA ARG A 59 -6.69 -5.05 9.19
C ARG A 59 -8.04 -5.60 9.64
N THR A 60 -9.10 -5.27 8.93
CA THR A 60 -10.47 -5.74 9.25
C THR A 60 -10.58 -7.25 9.14
N LEU A 61 -9.84 -7.87 8.22
CA LEU A 61 -9.77 -9.32 8.06
C LEU A 61 -8.87 -10.02 9.09
N LYS A 62 -8.25 -9.28 10.04
CA LYS A 62 -7.54 -9.78 11.23
C LYS A 62 -6.58 -10.97 10.95
N GLY A 63 -5.82 -10.92 9.85
CA GLY A 63 -4.85 -11.97 9.51
C GLY A 63 -5.44 -13.20 8.80
N ALA A 64 -6.75 -13.22 8.48
CA ALA A 64 -7.34 -14.24 7.60
C ALA A 64 -6.77 -14.20 6.18
N VAL A 65 -6.13 -13.08 5.82
CA VAL A 65 -5.44 -12.89 4.55
C VAL A 65 -3.96 -12.71 4.85
N ARG A 66 -3.11 -13.57 4.30
CA ARG A 66 -1.65 -13.51 4.49
C ARG A 66 -1.01 -12.61 3.44
N CYS A 67 -0.33 -11.57 3.88
CA CYS A 67 0.50 -10.70 3.04
C CYS A 67 1.95 -11.19 3.03
N ARG A 68 2.65 -10.99 1.91
CA ARG A 68 4.11 -11.02 1.85
C ARG A 68 4.63 -9.74 1.22
N PHE A 69 5.71 -9.23 1.79
CA PHE A 69 6.50 -8.19 1.14
C PHE A 69 7.37 -8.81 0.04
N LEU A 70 7.26 -8.26 -1.16
CA LEU A 70 7.97 -8.72 -2.34
C LEU A 70 9.38 -8.11 -2.38
N GLU A 71 10.35 -8.90 -2.81
CA GLU A 71 11.75 -8.47 -2.90
C GLU A 71 11.92 -7.38 -3.96
N PRO A 72 12.84 -6.43 -3.76
CA PRO A 72 13.07 -5.31 -4.69
C PRO A 72 13.27 -5.74 -6.15
N ARG A 73 13.96 -6.85 -6.42
CA ARG A 73 14.19 -7.37 -7.79
C ARG A 73 12.93 -7.57 -8.64
N TRP A 74 11.74 -7.63 -8.04
CA TRP A 74 10.49 -7.81 -8.77
C TRP A 74 9.85 -6.49 -9.20
N CYS A 75 9.96 -5.43 -8.41
CA CYS A 75 9.45 -4.10 -8.76
C CYS A 75 10.17 -3.02 -7.95
N TRP A 76 10.58 -1.95 -8.62
CA TRP A 76 11.14 -0.75 -7.99
C TRP A 76 10.30 0.47 -8.21
N MET A 77 10.31 1.35 -7.21
CA MET A 77 10.16 2.78 -7.47
C MET A 77 11.54 3.38 -7.67
N GLU A 78 11.82 3.84 -8.90
CA GLU A 78 13.18 4.25 -9.30
C GLU A 78 13.75 5.31 -8.35
N ASP A 79 12.97 6.35 -8.06
CA ASP A 79 13.40 7.51 -7.27
C ASP A 79 13.76 7.16 -5.82
N GLU A 80 13.34 5.99 -5.31
CA GLU A 80 13.56 5.59 -3.92
C GLU A 80 14.49 4.40 -3.76
N MET A 81 14.49 3.46 -4.71
CA MET A 81 15.21 2.20 -4.55
C MET A 81 16.59 2.21 -5.20
N LYS A 82 16.84 3.08 -6.18
CA LYS A 82 18.12 3.12 -6.91
C LYS A 82 19.32 3.48 -6.03
N SER A 83 19.12 4.32 -5.02
CA SER A 83 20.17 4.67 -4.05
C SER A 83 20.42 3.58 -3.01
N VAL A 84 19.41 2.75 -2.72
CA VAL A 84 19.48 1.67 -1.72
C VAL A 84 20.02 0.37 -2.32
N TYR A 85 19.66 0.08 -3.58
CA TYR A 85 20.03 -1.14 -4.28
C TYR A 85 20.71 -0.83 -5.62
N PRO A 86 21.91 -0.20 -5.64
CA PRO A 86 22.49 0.37 -6.86
C PRO A 86 22.90 -0.66 -7.94
N PHE A 87 22.94 -1.96 -7.62
CA PHE A 87 23.42 -3.03 -8.52
C PHE A 87 22.34 -4.03 -8.91
N GLU A 88 21.14 -3.87 -8.39
CA GLU A 88 20.01 -4.74 -8.70
C GLU A 88 19.28 -4.19 -9.94
N GLU A 89 18.59 -5.04 -10.69
CA GLU A 89 17.76 -4.61 -11.83
C GLU A 89 16.36 -5.20 -11.67
N PRO A 90 15.31 -4.38 -11.50
CA PRO A 90 13.97 -4.87 -11.25
C PRO A 90 13.31 -5.29 -12.56
N ILE A 91 12.43 -6.29 -12.47
CA ILE A 91 11.60 -6.68 -13.62
C ILE A 91 10.59 -5.58 -13.97
N ILE A 92 10.04 -4.90 -12.96
CA ILE A 92 9.06 -3.82 -13.14
C ILE A 92 9.66 -2.52 -12.63
N TRP A 93 9.65 -1.50 -13.50
CA TRP A 93 10.05 -0.14 -13.15
C TRP A 93 8.80 0.72 -12.95
N HIS A 94 8.62 1.24 -11.75
CA HIS A 94 7.55 2.15 -11.40
C HIS A 94 8.12 3.57 -11.26
N HIS A 95 7.89 4.40 -12.27
CA HIS A 95 8.25 5.81 -12.21
C HIS A 95 7.08 6.58 -11.59
N VAL A 96 7.31 7.21 -10.43
CA VAL A 96 6.27 8.04 -9.82
C VAL A 96 6.17 9.32 -10.63
N VAL A 97 5.15 9.43 -11.49
CA VAL A 97 4.96 10.63 -12.32
C VAL A 97 4.36 11.76 -11.46
N GLY A 98 5.17 12.77 -11.13
CA GLY A 98 4.74 13.99 -10.46
C GLY A 98 5.68 14.45 -9.34
N ASP A 99 5.50 15.68 -8.87
CA ASP A 99 6.31 16.24 -7.78
C ASP A 99 6.03 15.46 -6.48
N ILE A 100 6.97 14.59 -6.11
CA ILE A 100 6.91 13.74 -4.92
C ILE A 100 6.73 14.60 -3.66
N ASP A 101 7.32 15.79 -3.63
CA ASP A 101 7.24 16.70 -2.49
C ASP A 101 5.83 17.26 -2.33
N GLU A 102 5.13 17.56 -3.42
CA GLU A 102 3.74 18.01 -3.39
C GLU A 102 2.79 16.90 -2.93
N ARG A 103 3.01 15.64 -3.35
CA ARG A 103 2.22 14.50 -2.83
C ARG A 103 2.45 14.30 -1.34
N HIS A 104 3.69 14.31 -0.88
CA HIS A 104 4.02 14.20 0.55
C HIS A 104 3.42 15.36 1.35
N ARG A 105 3.47 16.58 0.83
CA ARG A 105 2.87 17.76 1.45
C ARG A 105 1.36 17.59 1.61
N ARG A 106 0.65 17.12 0.58
CA ARG A 106 -0.79 16.85 0.63
C ARG A 106 -1.16 15.74 1.61
N ALA A 107 -0.41 14.64 1.61
CA ALA A 107 -0.61 13.53 2.55
C ALA A 107 -0.43 14.00 4.00
N LYS A 108 0.64 14.75 4.28
CA LYS A 108 0.87 15.36 5.60
C LYS A 108 -0.28 16.28 6.01
N LEU A 109 -0.72 17.17 5.11
CA LEU A 109 -1.81 18.10 5.40
C LEU A 109 -3.13 17.39 5.73
N ARG A 110 -3.44 16.29 5.03
CA ARG A 110 -4.63 15.46 5.32
C ARG A 110 -4.51 14.78 6.68
N ASN A 111 -3.35 14.21 7.01
CA ASN A 111 -3.15 13.55 8.28
C ASN A 111 -3.23 14.53 9.46
N ASP A 112 -2.62 15.71 9.34
CA ASP A 112 -2.69 16.78 10.33
C ASP A 112 -4.14 17.23 10.57
N ARG A 113 -4.94 17.38 9.50
CA ARG A 113 -6.37 17.69 9.60
C ARG A 113 -7.16 16.59 10.28
N ARG A 114 -6.84 15.32 10.02
CA ARG A 114 -7.50 14.17 10.63
C ARG A 114 -7.19 14.10 12.13
N LEU A 115 -5.93 14.29 12.53
CA LEU A 115 -5.51 14.34 13.92
C LEU A 115 -6.21 15.47 14.68
N ALA A 116 -6.25 16.67 14.10
CA ALA A 116 -6.95 17.82 14.70
C ALA A 116 -8.46 17.56 14.89
N ARG A 117 -9.10 16.84 13.95
CA ARG A 117 -10.51 16.42 14.08
C ARG A 117 -10.70 15.43 15.23
N LEU A 118 -9.86 14.41 15.31
CA LEU A 118 -9.92 13.39 16.38
C LEU A 118 -9.68 14.01 17.77
N GLU A 119 -8.74 14.96 17.89
CA GLU A 119 -8.49 15.69 19.14
C GLU A 119 -9.69 16.55 19.57
N LYS A 120 -10.45 17.09 18.61
CA LYS A 120 -11.66 17.87 18.87
C LYS A 120 -12.84 17.00 19.30
N GLU A 121 -12.98 15.81 18.72
CA GLU A 121 -14.03 14.84 19.06
C GLU A 121 -13.77 14.16 20.43
N ALA A 122 -12.54 14.22 20.95
CA ALA A 122 -12.14 13.66 22.24
C ALA A 122 -12.29 14.63 23.45
N ARG A 123 -12.76 15.87 23.23
CA ARG A 123 -13.00 16.89 24.27
C ARG A 123 -14.49 17.14 24.45
#